data_AF-A0A2E4HKV5-F1
#
_entry.id   AF-A0A2E4HKV5-F1
#
_cell.length_a   1.000
_cell.length_b   1.000
_cell.length_c   1.000
_cell.angle_alpha   90.00
_cell.angle_beta   90.00
_cell.angle_gamma   90.00
#
_symmetry.space_group_name_H-M   'P 1'
#
loop_
_entity.id
_entity.type
_entity.pdbx_description
1 polymer ?
#
loop_
_entity_poly.entity_id
_entity_poly.type
_entity_poly.pdbx_seq_one_letter_code
_entity_poly.pdbx_strand_id
1 'polypeptide(L)'
;MDKGIYKLIIENIYIFMIIAYKIHNIYYQSKGYNIYDIQYPLLEKELLINKYNLKKSGLTKEYWINNTKIISNQIRTTFNYINDLSVDYDNKTMVLFCKCERIECDTFIFYESDIEEEYILYEGNNNGVKIELKEYPKYFTLEYISNKDKEDIISFLDEYK
;
A
#
# COMPACT_ATOMS: atom_id res chain seq x y z
N MET A 1 -2.29 -32.08 -17.72
CA MET A 1 -2.72 -31.49 -19.01
C MET A 1 -4.14 -31.02 -18.75
N ASP A 2 -4.45 -29.74 -18.61
CA ASP A 2 -4.08 -28.62 -19.47
C ASP A 2 -3.44 -27.44 -18.72
N LYS A 3 -2.40 -26.87 -19.34
CA LYS A 3 -1.86 -25.55 -18.99
C LYS A 3 -2.75 -24.53 -19.72
N GLY A 4 -3.73 -23.98 -19.01
CA GLY A 4 -4.57 -22.90 -19.50
C GLY A 4 -3.71 -21.68 -19.85
N ILE A 5 -3.72 -21.34 -21.13
CA ILE A 5 -3.02 -20.19 -21.70
C ILE A 5 -3.71 -18.93 -21.17
N TYR A 6 -3.06 -18.22 -20.25
CA TYR A 6 -3.49 -16.89 -19.81
C TYR A 6 -3.44 -15.95 -21.00
N LYS A 7 -4.61 -15.48 -21.42
CA LYS A 7 -4.73 -14.47 -22.47
C LYS A 7 -4.57 -13.10 -21.81
N LEU A 8 -3.32 -12.75 -21.50
CA LEU A 8 -2.95 -11.41 -21.03
C LEU A 8 -3.47 -10.36 -22.04
N ILE A 9 -4.51 -9.61 -21.67
CA ILE A 9 -4.78 -8.31 -22.30
C ILE A 9 -3.87 -7.34 -21.56
N ILE A 10 -2.65 -7.18 -22.07
CA ILE A 10 -1.65 -6.28 -21.49
C ILE A 10 -1.96 -4.86 -21.96
N GLU A 11 -2.83 -4.15 -21.25
CA GLU A 11 -2.65 -2.71 -21.17
C GLU A 11 -1.54 -2.47 -20.14
N ASN A 12 -0.29 -2.36 -20.63
CA ASN A 12 0.88 -2.08 -19.79
C ASN A 12 0.72 -0.68 -19.18
N ILE A 13 0.02 -0.57 -18.07
CA ILE A 13 0.01 0.62 -17.25
C ILE A 13 1.22 0.50 -16.31
N TYR A 14 2.34 1.11 -16.71
CA TYR A 14 3.51 1.25 -15.84
C TYR A 14 3.18 2.26 -14.73
N ILE A 15 2.69 1.77 -13.60
CA ILE A 15 2.54 2.55 -12.38
C ILE A 15 3.80 2.32 -11.55
N PHE A 16 4.67 3.34 -11.48
CA PHE A 16 5.81 3.36 -10.57
C PHE A 16 5.34 3.68 -9.17
N MET A 17 4.68 2.74 -8.49
CA MET A 17 4.15 3.02 -7.16
C MET A 17 5.28 3.08 -6.14
N ILE A 18 5.55 4.28 -5.63
CA ILE A 18 6.34 4.46 -4.41
C ILE A 18 5.43 4.30 -3.22
N ILE A 19 5.55 3.18 -2.49
CA ILE A 19 4.93 3.03 -1.16
C ILE A 19 5.88 3.57 -0.12
N ALA A 20 5.42 4.55 0.67
CA ALA A 20 6.15 5.13 1.79
C ALA A 20 5.45 4.81 3.12
N TYR A 21 6.17 4.23 4.08
CA TYR A 21 5.67 4.06 5.46
C TYR A 21 6.47 4.96 6.38
N LYS A 22 5.86 6.00 6.95
CA LYS A 22 6.54 6.74 8.03
C LYS A 22 6.74 5.75 9.20
N ILE A 23 7.87 5.81 9.91
CA ILE A 23 8.09 5.04 11.15
C ILE A 23 8.10 6.03 12.30
N HIS A 24 7.15 5.90 13.24
CA HIS A 24 7.23 6.59 14.52
C HIS A 24 7.68 5.63 15.61
N ASN A 25 8.96 5.28 15.61
CA ASN A 25 9.74 4.94 16.81
C ASN A 25 11.18 4.54 16.46
N ILE A 26 12.14 5.22 17.10
CA ILE A 26 13.55 4.82 17.24
C ILE A 26 13.68 3.43 17.93
N TYR A 27 12.59 2.93 18.53
CA TYR A 27 12.56 1.69 19.31
C TYR A 27 12.60 0.39 18.46
N TYR A 28 12.09 0.38 17.23
CA TYR A 28 11.92 -0.86 16.44
C TYR A 28 13.21 -1.38 15.79
N GLN A 29 14.17 -0.49 15.45
CA GLN A 29 15.48 -0.89 14.91
C GLN A 29 16.31 -1.73 15.90
N SER A 30 16.07 -1.59 17.21
CA SER A 30 16.85 -2.29 18.25
C SER A 30 16.47 -3.76 18.46
N LYS A 31 15.36 -4.23 17.87
CA LYS A 31 14.80 -5.57 18.14
C LYS A 31 14.67 -6.50 16.93
N GLY A 32 15.16 -6.09 15.75
CA GLY A 32 15.12 -6.95 14.55
C GLY A 32 13.71 -7.17 13.99
N TYR A 33 12.80 -6.21 14.19
CA TYR A 33 11.47 -6.27 13.59
C TYR A 33 11.55 -6.05 12.07
N ASN A 34 10.69 -6.77 11.35
CA ASN A 34 10.56 -6.65 9.91
C ASN A 34 10.07 -5.24 9.54
N ILE A 35 10.82 -4.53 8.70
CA ILE A 35 10.54 -3.15 8.29
C ILE A 35 9.21 -3.00 7.53
N TYR A 36 8.61 -4.11 7.09
CA TYR A 36 7.31 -4.14 6.43
C TYR A 36 6.11 -4.15 7.40
N ASP A 37 6.33 -4.44 8.69
CA ASP A 37 5.25 -4.67 9.67
C ASP A 37 5.01 -3.45 10.60
N ILE A 38 5.08 -2.23 10.05
CA ILE A 38 4.97 -1.00 10.85
C ILE A 38 3.50 -0.73 11.19
N GLN A 39 3.19 -0.83 12.49
CA GLN A 39 1.84 -0.63 13.03
C GLN A 39 1.78 0.64 13.87
N TYR A 40 0.88 1.57 13.52
CA TYR A 40 0.65 2.79 14.30
C TYR A 40 -0.43 2.61 15.36
N PRO A 41 -0.26 3.19 16.56
CA PRO A 41 -1.32 3.21 17.56
C PRO A 41 -2.50 4.07 17.07
N LEU A 42 -3.72 3.58 17.26
CA LEU A 42 -4.95 4.25 16.79
C LEU A 42 -5.14 5.69 17.28
N LEU A 43 -4.47 6.09 18.37
CA LEU A 43 -4.55 7.44 18.94
C LEU A 43 -4.15 8.54 17.93
N GLU A 44 -3.22 8.24 17.01
CA GLU A 44 -2.72 9.22 16.02
C GLU A 44 -3.56 9.28 14.74
N LYS A 45 -4.52 8.37 14.57
CA LYS A 45 -5.28 8.20 13.33
C LYS A 45 -6.02 9.47 12.92
N GLU A 46 -6.79 10.07 13.84
CA GLU A 46 -7.62 11.23 13.54
C GLU A 46 -6.79 12.46 13.16
N LEU A 47 -5.58 12.60 13.71
CA LEU A 47 -4.65 13.66 13.32
C LEU A 47 -4.25 13.53 11.85
N LEU A 48 -3.95 12.31 11.39
CA LEU A 48 -3.56 12.04 10.01
C LEU A 48 -4.75 12.15 9.04
N ILE A 49 -5.92 11.66 9.44
CA ILE A 49 -7.16 11.83 8.65
C ILE A 49 -7.40 13.32 8.38
N ASN A 50 -7.31 14.15 9.41
CA ASN A 50 -7.52 15.60 9.27
C ASN A 50 -6.39 16.26 8.47
N LYS A 51 -5.13 15.91 8.76
CA LYS A 51 -3.94 16.47 8.10
C LYS A 51 -3.97 16.27 6.58
N TYR A 52 -4.39 15.10 6.12
CA TYR A 52 -4.44 14.75 4.71
C TYR A 52 -5.85 14.84 4.10
N ASN A 53 -6.84 15.30 4.87
CA ASN A 53 -8.24 15.38 4.47
C ASN A 53 -8.78 14.05 3.91
N LEU A 54 -8.46 12.94 4.59
CA LEU A 54 -8.81 11.59 4.15
C LEU A 54 -10.31 11.34 4.34
N LYS A 55 -10.92 10.67 3.36
CA LYS A 55 -12.34 10.28 3.41
C LYS A 55 -12.46 8.79 3.63
N LYS A 56 -13.41 8.39 4.46
CA LYS A 56 -13.72 6.97 4.69
C LYS A 56 -14.29 6.34 3.42
N SER A 57 -13.60 5.36 2.87
CA SER A 57 -14.04 4.57 1.71
C SER A 57 -14.79 3.30 2.11
N GLY A 58 -14.60 2.82 3.35
CA GLY A 58 -15.39 1.73 3.93
C GLY A 58 -14.60 0.44 4.16
N LEU A 59 -15.31 -0.65 4.41
CA LEU A 59 -14.72 -1.96 4.68
C LEU A 59 -14.06 -2.51 3.41
N THR A 60 -12.80 -2.91 3.53
CA THR A 60 -12.00 -3.45 2.44
C THR A 60 -11.33 -4.73 2.90
N LYS A 61 -11.29 -5.73 2.02
CA LYS A 61 -10.52 -6.96 2.18
C LYS A 61 -9.35 -6.97 1.21
N GLU A 62 -8.18 -7.31 1.71
CA GLU A 62 -6.95 -7.46 0.93
C GLU A 62 -6.48 -8.91 1.01
N TYR A 63 -6.24 -9.50 -0.15
CA TYR A 63 -5.68 -10.85 -0.27
C TYR A 63 -4.39 -10.80 -1.08
N TRP A 64 -3.41 -11.62 -0.71
CA TRP A 64 -2.22 -11.86 -1.50
C TRP A 64 -2.10 -13.32 -1.88
N ILE A 65 -1.86 -13.59 -3.16
CA ILE A 65 -1.59 -14.93 -3.68
C ILE A 65 -0.64 -14.84 -4.87
N ASN A 66 0.52 -15.52 -4.82
CA ASN A 66 1.48 -15.56 -5.94
C ASN A 66 1.80 -14.16 -6.52
N ASN A 67 2.17 -13.21 -5.65
CA ASN A 67 2.42 -11.79 -5.98
C ASN A 67 1.22 -11.04 -6.60
N THR A 68 0.02 -11.62 -6.52
CA THR A 68 -1.21 -10.94 -6.93
C THR A 68 -1.88 -10.35 -5.70
N LYS A 69 -2.00 -9.03 -5.70
CA LYS A 69 -2.80 -8.27 -4.74
C LYS A 69 -4.24 -8.21 -5.23
N ILE A 70 -5.15 -8.72 -4.40
CA ILE A 70 -6.59 -8.70 -4.65
C ILE A 70 -7.23 -7.79 -3.62
N ILE A 71 -7.89 -6.73 -4.08
CA ILE A 71 -8.64 -5.81 -3.23
C ILE A 71 -10.11 -5.99 -3.50
N SER A 72 -10.88 -6.39 -2.49
CA SER A 72 -12.34 -6.50 -2.55
C SER A 72 -13.00 -5.49 -1.61
N ASN A 73 -13.92 -4.71 -2.14
CA ASN A 73 -14.76 -3.81 -1.35
C ASN A 73 -16.21 -3.89 -1.83
N GLN A 74 -17.08 -3.05 -1.26
CA GLN A 74 -18.52 -3.05 -1.56
C GLN A 74 -18.86 -2.72 -3.03
N ILE A 75 -17.93 -2.10 -3.76
CA ILE A 75 -18.15 -1.61 -5.12
C ILE A 75 -17.59 -2.62 -6.13
N ARG A 76 -16.36 -3.09 -5.91
CA ARG A 76 -15.65 -3.96 -6.86
C ARG A 76 -14.58 -4.81 -6.18
N THR A 77 -14.16 -5.82 -6.92
CA THR A 77 -12.93 -6.56 -6.64
C THR A 77 -11.94 -6.29 -7.76
N THR A 78 -10.68 -6.01 -7.44
CA THR A 78 -9.60 -5.78 -8.41
C THR A 78 -8.46 -6.74 -8.16
N PHE A 79 -7.81 -7.19 -9.23
CA PHE A 79 -6.71 -8.15 -9.22
C PHE A 79 -5.50 -7.51 -9.89
N ASN A 80 -4.38 -7.49 -9.20
CA ASN A 80 -3.18 -6.82 -9.69
C ASN A 80 -1.95 -7.65 -9.36
N TYR A 81 -1.23 -8.08 -10.37
CA TYR A 81 0.11 -8.65 -10.19
C TYR A 81 1.09 -7.53 -9.85
N ILE A 82 1.84 -7.72 -8.77
CA ILE A 82 2.82 -6.75 -8.25
C ILE A 82 4.21 -7.36 -8.41
N ASN A 83 5.09 -6.64 -9.09
CA ASN A 83 6.50 -7.03 -9.25
C ASN A 83 7.39 -5.99 -8.59
N ASP A 84 8.02 -6.33 -7.47
CA ASP A 84 8.93 -5.43 -6.78
C ASP A 84 10.22 -5.27 -7.59
N LEU A 85 10.57 -4.02 -7.91
CA LEU A 85 11.79 -3.69 -8.64
C LEU A 85 12.93 -3.32 -7.69
N SER A 86 12.62 -2.58 -6.64
CA SER A 86 13.60 -2.19 -5.61
C SER A 86 12.91 -1.77 -4.33
N VAL A 87 13.56 -2.03 -3.21
CA VAL A 87 13.16 -1.53 -1.90
C VAL A 87 14.33 -0.81 -1.25
N ASP A 88 14.07 0.37 -0.69
CA ASP A 88 15.07 1.19 -0.01
C ASP A 88 14.47 1.82 1.25
N TYR A 89 15.27 1.95 2.30
CA TYR A 89 14.85 2.59 3.54
C TYR A 89 15.63 3.87 3.77
N ASP A 90 14.93 5.00 3.83
CA ASP A 90 15.52 6.29 4.11
C ASP A 90 15.54 6.57 5.62
N ASN A 91 16.74 6.50 6.21
CA ASN A 91 16.94 6.74 7.64
C ASN A 91 16.60 8.17 8.09
N LYS A 92 16.66 9.17 7.19
CA LYS A 92 16.45 10.59 7.53
C LYS A 92 14.96 10.91 7.67
N THR A 93 14.16 10.40 6.76
CA THR A 93 12.70 10.56 6.73
C THR A 93 11.99 9.46 7.52
N MET A 94 12.71 8.38 7.85
CA MET A 94 12.17 7.16 8.45
C MET A 94 11.08 6.55 7.58
N VAL A 95 11.37 6.42 6.29
CA VAL A 95 10.41 5.95 5.29
C VAL A 95 10.98 4.77 4.51
N LEU A 96 10.21 3.69 4.45
CA LEU A 96 10.47 2.57 3.53
C LEU A 96 9.87 2.90 2.17
N PHE A 97 10.69 2.96 1.13
CA PHE A 97 10.32 3.19 -0.26
C PHE A 97 10.33 1.85 -1.01
N CYS A 98 9.18 1.40 -1.50
CA CYS A 98 9.10 0.30 -2.46
C CYS A 98 8.79 0.86 -3.85
N LYS A 99 9.59 0.50 -4.85
CA LYS A 99 9.29 0.72 -6.27
C LYS A 99 8.86 -0.60 -6.87
N CYS A 100 7.65 -0.66 -7.37
CA CYS A 100 7.09 -1.86 -7.99
C CYS A 100 6.44 -1.54 -9.33
N GLU A 101 6.22 -2.57 -10.13
CA GLU A 101 5.32 -2.55 -11.28
C GLU A 101 3.99 -3.17 -10.85
N ARG A 102 2.90 -2.55 -11.31
CA ARG A 102 1.53 -3.03 -11.09
C ARG A 102 0.89 -3.35 -12.43
N ILE A 103 0.48 -4.60 -12.60
CA ILE A 103 -0.15 -5.08 -13.82
C ILE A 103 -1.54 -5.60 -13.46
N GLU A 104 -2.58 -4.98 -14.01
CA GLU A 104 -3.95 -5.49 -13.86
C GLU A 104 -4.04 -6.86 -14.53
N CYS A 105 -4.71 -7.81 -13.87
CA CYS A 105 -4.84 -9.17 -14.38
C CYS A 105 -6.28 -9.69 -14.29
N ASP A 106 -6.55 -10.74 -15.05
CA ASP A 106 -7.86 -11.37 -15.10
C ASP A 106 -8.28 -11.88 -13.72
N THR A 107 -9.58 -11.76 -13.42
CA THR A 107 -10.16 -12.33 -12.21
C THR A 107 -10.06 -13.85 -12.23
N PHE A 108 -9.72 -14.46 -11.09
CA PHE A 108 -9.72 -15.91 -10.94
C PHE A 108 -10.30 -16.34 -9.59
N ILE A 109 -10.69 -17.61 -9.50
CA ILE A 109 -11.16 -18.22 -8.26
C ILE A 109 -9.95 -18.67 -7.47
N PHE A 110 -9.91 -18.31 -6.20
CA PHE A 110 -8.90 -18.74 -5.23
C PHE A 110 -9.59 -19.23 -3.96
N TYR A 111 -8.93 -20.15 -3.25
CA TYR A 111 -9.47 -20.78 -2.04
C TYR A 111 -8.56 -20.55 -0.84
N GLU A 112 -7.25 -20.51 -1.05
CA GLU A 112 -6.23 -20.21 -0.04
C GLU A 112 -5.43 -19.00 -0.52
N SER A 113 -5.21 -18.04 0.35
CA SER A 113 -4.34 -16.88 0.14
C SER A 113 -3.17 -16.93 1.10
N ASP A 114 -2.03 -16.41 0.67
CA ASP A 114 -0.82 -16.29 1.50
C ASP A 114 -1.08 -15.32 2.67
N ILE A 115 -1.84 -14.26 2.40
CA ILE A 115 -2.27 -13.25 3.38
C ILE A 115 -3.73 -12.91 3.12
N GLU A 116 -4.52 -12.78 4.20
CA GLU A 116 -5.87 -12.23 4.20
C GLU A 116 -5.98 -11.18 5.30
N GLU A 117 -6.40 -9.97 4.91
CA GLU A 117 -6.59 -8.85 5.81
C GLU A 117 -7.95 -8.17 5.58
N GLU A 118 -8.52 -7.63 6.66
CA GLU A 118 -9.74 -6.82 6.63
C GLU A 118 -9.52 -5.54 7.43
N TYR A 119 -9.84 -4.39 6.84
CA TYR A 119 -9.63 -3.07 7.42
C TYR A 119 -10.68 -2.05 6.95
N ILE A 120 -10.81 -0.95 7.70
CA ILE A 120 -11.52 0.24 7.24
C ILE A 120 -10.54 1.13 6.48
N LEU A 121 -10.83 1.37 5.21
CA LEU A 121 -10.01 2.22 4.35
C LEU A 121 -10.45 3.68 4.45
N TYR A 122 -9.48 4.56 4.61
CA TYR A 122 -9.59 6.00 4.40
C TYR A 122 -8.63 6.39 3.29
N GLU A 123 -9.07 7.19 2.33
CA GLU A 123 -8.22 7.60 1.21
C GLU A 123 -8.37 9.08 0.86
N GLY A 124 -7.30 9.64 0.31
CA GLY A 124 -7.22 11.00 -0.19
C GLY A 124 -6.22 11.10 -1.33
N ASN A 125 -6.21 12.23 -2.03
CA ASN A 125 -5.22 12.52 -3.05
C ASN A 125 -4.75 13.96 -2.91
N ASN A 126 -3.45 14.15 -2.70
CA ASN A 126 -2.82 15.46 -2.58
C ASN A 126 -1.68 15.55 -3.58
N ASN A 127 -1.75 16.53 -4.49
CA ASN A 127 -0.71 16.79 -5.50
C ASN A 127 -0.32 15.55 -6.33
N GLY A 128 -1.28 14.66 -6.64
CA GLY A 128 -1.02 13.43 -7.41
C GLY A 128 -0.43 12.28 -6.60
N VAL A 129 -0.28 12.44 -5.28
CA VAL A 129 0.04 11.37 -4.34
C VAL A 129 -1.26 10.87 -3.72
N LYS A 130 -1.62 9.62 -3.99
CA LYS A 130 -2.70 8.94 -3.28
C LYS A 130 -2.20 8.58 -1.88
N ILE A 131 -3.04 8.77 -0.88
CA ILE A 131 -2.74 8.46 0.52
C ILE A 131 -3.81 7.51 1.00
N GLU A 132 -3.40 6.35 1.51
CA GLU A 132 -4.28 5.34 2.08
C GLU A 132 -3.94 5.16 3.56
N LEU A 133 -4.95 5.30 4.42
CA LEU A 133 -4.88 4.88 5.82
C LEU A 133 -5.77 3.66 5.98
N LYS A 134 -5.17 2.54 6.39
CA LYS A 134 -5.86 1.27 6.64
C LYS A 134 -6.00 1.08 8.15
N GLU A 135 -7.22 1.18 8.66
CA GLU A 135 -7.51 0.99 10.07
C GLU A 135 -7.88 -0.48 10.35
N TYR A 136 -7.06 -1.12 11.18
CA TYR A 136 -7.25 -2.46 11.72
C TYR A 136 -7.73 -2.38 13.17
N PRO A 137 -8.20 -3.48 13.79
CA PRO A 137 -8.74 -3.44 15.16
C PRO A 137 -7.78 -2.91 16.24
N LYS A 138 -6.46 -3.00 16.02
CA LYS A 138 -5.44 -2.64 17.03
C LYS A 138 -4.49 -1.54 16.58
N TYR A 139 -4.41 -1.27 15.29
CA TYR A 139 -3.44 -0.36 14.69
C TYR A 139 -3.94 0.21 13.38
N PHE A 140 -3.21 1.16 12.81
CA PHE A 140 -3.39 1.52 11.42
C PHE A 140 -2.05 1.50 10.67
N THR A 141 -2.12 1.44 9.35
CA THR A 141 -0.99 1.70 8.46
C THR A 141 -1.27 2.92 7.59
N LEU A 142 -0.22 3.56 7.09
CA LEU A 142 -0.30 4.70 6.19
C LEU A 142 0.60 4.44 4.99
N GLU A 143 0.01 4.47 3.81
CA GLU A 143 0.67 4.24 2.53
C GLU A 143 0.51 5.48 1.66
N TYR A 144 1.61 5.97 1.10
CA TYR A 144 1.58 6.94 0.00
C TYR A 144 1.75 6.15 -1.29
N ILE A 145 1.03 6.49 -2.35
CA ILE A 145 1.02 5.77 -3.62
C ILE A 145 1.07 6.82 -4.73
N SER A 146 2.09 6.75 -5.58
CA SER A 146 2.32 7.77 -6.61
C SER A 146 3.23 7.22 -7.69
N ASN A 147 3.10 7.74 -8.92
CA ASN A 147 3.98 7.47 -10.06
C ASN A 147 5.20 8.41 -10.15
N LYS A 148 5.35 9.31 -9.17
CA LYS A 148 6.47 10.25 -9.13
C LYS A 148 7.76 9.54 -8.67
N ASP A 149 8.89 10.15 -8.98
CA ASP A 149 10.18 9.68 -8.50
C ASP A 149 10.35 9.92 -6.99
N LYS A 150 11.36 9.26 -6.40
CA LYS A 150 11.59 9.24 -4.95
C LYS A 150 11.78 10.64 -4.37
N GLU A 151 12.52 11.49 -5.06
CA GLU A 151 12.85 12.85 -4.65
C GLU A 151 11.60 13.73 -4.52
N ASP A 152 10.64 13.55 -5.42
CA ASP A 152 9.36 14.27 -5.39
C ASP A 152 8.50 13.82 -4.21
N ILE A 153 8.53 12.52 -3.88
CA ILE A 153 7.82 12.00 -2.71
C ILE A 153 8.46 12.49 -1.42
N ILE A 154 9.80 12.54 -1.34
CA ILE A 154 10.48 13.14 -0.20
C ILE A 154 10.09 14.62 -0.04
N SER A 155 10.07 15.37 -1.13
CA SER A 155 9.68 16.78 -1.13
C SER A 155 8.22 16.97 -0.67
N PHE A 156 7.31 16.11 -1.15
CA PHE A 156 5.93 16.07 -0.68
C PHE A 156 5.85 15.77 0.82
N LEU A 157 6.62 14.80 1.33
CA LEU A 157 6.61 14.47 2.76
C LEU A 157 7.15 15.61 3.62
N ASP A 158 8.13 16.38 3.12
CA ASP A 158 8.69 17.54 3.81
C ASP A 158 7.71 18.73 3.88
N GLU A 159 6.90 18.96 2.85
CA GLU A 159 5.85 19.99 2.83
C GLU A 159 4.77 19.71 3.90
N TYR A 160 4.52 18.44 4.17
CA TYR A 160 3.54 17.97 5.15
C TYR A 160 4.23 17.49 6.44
N LYS A 161 5.36 18.05 6.86
CA LYS A 161 5.88 17.87 8.22
C LYS A 161 5.15 18.80 9.19
#